data_AF-A0A3D5DQZ3-F1
#
_entry.id   AF-A0A3D5DQZ3-F1
#
_cell.length_a   1.000
_cell.length_b   1.000
_cell.length_c   1.000
_cell.angle_alpha   90.00
_cell.angle_beta   90.00
_cell.angle_gamma   90.00
#
_symmetry.space_group_name_H-M   'P 1'
#
loop_
_entity.id
_entity.type
_entity.pdbx_description
1 polymer ?
#
loop_
_entity_poly.entity_id
_entity_poly.type
_entity_poly.pdbx_seq_one_letter_code
_entity_poly.pdbx_strand_id
1 'polypeptide(L)'
;MTTEERIAKLEAQIDKLQAKQAELHRQLTKAQIDQWQGRIEDLEVQMHLGAMETSDRLTALMDQLRSRWADTRRQFEDTISTASTVADTVRTGLENAFNDLRKALLESKNKLT
;
A
#
# COMPACT_ATOMS: atom_id res chain seq x y z
N MET A 1 -31.71 -30.93 20.71
CA MET A 1 -30.38 -30.58 20.19
C MET A 1 -29.36 -30.90 21.27
N THR A 2 -28.46 -31.83 21.01
CA THR A 2 -27.47 -32.29 21.98
C THR A 2 -26.33 -31.29 22.12
N THR A 3 -25.53 -31.44 23.17
CA THR A 3 -24.32 -30.63 23.38
C THR A 3 -23.33 -30.80 22.21
N GLU A 4 -23.21 -32.00 21.66
CA GLU A 4 -22.36 -32.30 20.49
C GLU A 4 -22.85 -31.57 19.23
N GLU A 5 -24.16 -31.54 18.99
CA GLU A 5 -24.74 -30.78 17.86
C GLU A 5 -24.49 -29.27 18.00
N ARG A 6 -24.46 -28.73 19.22
CA ARG A 6 -24.08 -27.33 19.48
C ARG A 6 -22.60 -27.06 19.21
N ILE A 7 -21.72 -27.97 19.64
CA ILE A 7 -20.27 -27.86 19.43
C ILE A 7 -19.94 -27.89 17.94
N ALA A 8 -20.44 -28.88 17.20
CA ALA A 8 -20.21 -28.99 15.75
C ALA A 8 -20.71 -27.75 15.00
N LYS A 9 -21.86 -27.18 15.41
CA LYS A 9 -22.39 -25.95 14.82
C LYS A 9 -21.53 -24.71 15.14
N LEU A 10 -20.91 -24.66 16.31
CA LEU A 10 -20.01 -23.57 16.69
C LEU A 10 -18.69 -23.68 15.94
N GLU A 11 -18.11 -24.87 15.82
CA GLU A 11 -16.89 -25.14 15.05
C GLU A 11 -17.08 -24.73 13.58
N ALA A 12 -18.18 -25.15 12.95
CA ALA A 12 -18.48 -24.75 11.56
C ALA A 12 -18.67 -23.23 11.40
N GLN A 13 -19.15 -22.53 12.43
CA GLN A 13 -19.24 -21.07 12.40
C GLN A 13 -17.88 -20.41 12.58
N ILE A 14 -17.01 -20.95 13.44
CA ILE A 14 -15.65 -20.47 13.62
C ILE A 14 -14.88 -20.59 12.31
N ASP A 15 -14.93 -21.75 11.65
CA ASP A 15 -14.25 -21.98 10.37
C ASP A 15 -14.74 -21.00 9.29
N LYS A 16 -16.06 -20.78 9.23
CA LYS A 16 -16.67 -19.83 8.30
C LYS A 16 -16.25 -18.38 8.59
N LEU A 17 -16.15 -18.01 9.86
CA LEU A 17 -15.70 -16.68 10.26
C LEU A 17 -14.22 -16.48 9.95
N GLN A 18 -13.38 -17.48 10.19
CA GLN A 18 -11.96 -17.46 9.84
C GLN A 18 -11.75 -17.34 8.33
N ALA A 19 -12.50 -18.10 7.53
CA ALA A 19 -12.45 -17.99 6.07
C ALA A 19 -12.87 -16.59 5.58
N LYS A 20 -13.95 -16.02 6.15
CA LYS A 20 -14.37 -14.64 5.85
C LYS A 20 -13.34 -13.60 6.27
N GLN A 21 -12.71 -13.79 7.43
CA GLN A 21 -11.68 -12.89 7.92
C GLN A 21 -10.49 -12.88 6.97
N ALA A 22 -10.01 -14.06 6.53
CA ALA A 22 -8.93 -14.16 5.56
C ALA A 22 -9.28 -13.47 4.23
N GLU A 23 -10.50 -13.67 3.74
CA GLU A 23 -10.97 -13.04 2.50
C GLU A 23 -11.05 -11.51 2.62
N LEU A 24 -11.61 -10.99 3.72
CA LEU A 24 -11.69 -9.55 3.96
C LEU A 24 -10.29 -8.91 4.08
N HIS A 25 -9.34 -9.59 4.72
CA HIS A 25 -7.96 -9.10 4.77
C HIS A 25 -7.34 -9.02 3.37
N ARG A 26 -7.54 -10.03 2.52
CA ARG A 26 -7.07 -9.99 1.13
C ARG A 26 -7.68 -8.84 0.35
N GLN A 27 -8.99 -8.63 0.46
CA GLN A 27 -9.67 -7.53 -0.22
C GLN A 27 -9.19 -6.16 0.26
N LEU A 28 -9.00 -5.99 1.57
CA LEU A 28 -8.46 -4.77 2.14
C LEU A 28 -7.05 -4.48 1.64
N THR A 29 -6.16 -5.48 1.66
CA THR A 29 -4.80 -5.35 1.15
C THR A 29 -4.80 -4.99 -0.34
N LYS A 30 -5.64 -5.65 -1.15
CA LYS A 30 -5.77 -5.32 -2.58
C LYS A 30 -6.24 -3.88 -2.80
N ALA A 31 -7.27 -3.44 -2.08
CA ALA A 31 -7.78 -2.08 -2.20
C ALA A 31 -6.74 -1.03 -1.77
N GLN A 32 -5.98 -1.31 -0.70
CA GLN A 32 -4.87 -0.47 -0.30
C GLN A 32 -3.80 -0.39 -1.40
N ILE A 33 -3.50 -1.51 -2.06
CA ILE A 33 -2.52 -1.54 -3.14
C ILE A 33 -2.95 -0.67 -4.31
N ASP A 34 -4.19 -0.86 -4.76
CA ASP A 34 -4.75 -0.11 -5.88
C ASP A 34 -4.81 1.40 -5.57
N GLN A 35 -5.12 1.76 -4.32
CA GLN A 35 -5.11 3.16 -3.86
C GLN A 35 -3.71 3.78 -3.93
N TRP A 36 -2.67 3.05 -3.50
CA TRP A 36 -1.30 3.54 -3.52
C TRP A 36 -0.78 3.70 -4.95
N GLN A 37 -1.12 2.78 -5.84
CA GLN A 37 -0.81 2.90 -7.25
C GLN A 37 -1.38 4.20 -7.84
N GLY A 38 -2.67 4.48 -7.63
CA GLY A 38 -3.29 5.71 -8.14
C GLY A 38 -2.67 6.99 -7.57
N ARG A 39 -2.22 6.98 -6.31
CA ARG A 39 -1.52 8.14 -5.70
C ARG A 39 -0.14 8.38 -6.33
N ILE A 40 0.57 7.33 -6.72
CA ILE A 40 1.88 7.46 -7.39
C ILE A 40 1.68 7.98 -8.81
N GLU A 41 0.70 7.47 -9.54
CA GLU A 41 0.35 7.92 -10.89
C GLU A 41 -0.06 9.40 -10.91
N ASP A 42 -0.90 9.83 -9.97
CA ASP A 42 -1.30 11.25 -9.83
C ASP A 42 -0.09 12.16 -9.55
N LEU A 43 0.81 11.75 -8.65
CA LEU A 43 2.05 12.47 -8.38
C LEU A 43 2.94 12.57 -9.62
N GLU A 44 3.06 11.49 -10.38
CA GLU A 44 3.86 11.46 -11.61
C GLU A 44 3.31 12.45 -12.63
N VAL A 45 1.99 12.53 -12.78
CA VAL A 45 1.34 13.53 -13.64
C VAL A 45 1.58 14.95 -13.12
N GLN A 46 1.42 15.19 -11.81
CA GLN A 46 1.68 16.51 -11.22
C GLN A 46 3.14 16.95 -11.39
N MET A 47 4.09 16.02 -11.30
CA MET A 47 5.50 16.30 -11.58
C MET A 47 5.74 16.60 -13.06
N HIS A 48 5.18 15.83 -13.98
CA HIS A 48 5.30 16.11 -15.41
C HIS A 48 4.69 17.47 -15.79
N LEU A 49 3.58 17.87 -15.16
CA LEU A 49 2.92 19.14 -15.42
C LEU A 49 3.56 20.34 -14.69
N GLY A 50 4.20 20.11 -13.52
CA GLY A 50 4.71 21.17 -12.66
C GLY A 50 6.24 21.35 -12.65
N ALA A 51 7.00 20.34 -13.06
CA ALA A 51 8.46 20.30 -12.91
C ALA A 51 9.22 20.29 -14.25
N MET A 52 8.60 20.77 -15.34
CA MET A 52 9.25 20.88 -16.66
C MET A 52 10.60 21.63 -16.64
N GLU A 53 10.92 22.35 -15.57
CA GLU A 53 12.09 23.22 -15.51
C GLU A 53 13.11 22.89 -14.40
N THR A 54 12.82 21.98 -13.45
CA THR A 54 13.82 21.71 -12.39
C THR A 54 13.62 20.39 -11.67
N SER A 55 14.62 19.51 -11.83
CA SER A 55 15.27 18.72 -10.77
C SER A 55 15.30 17.22 -11.08
N ASP A 56 16.42 16.76 -11.65
CA ASP A 56 16.80 15.33 -11.73
C ASP A 56 16.62 14.60 -10.38
N ARG A 57 16.68 15.33 -9.27
CA ARG A 57 16.44 14.81 -7.92
C ARG A 57 14.98 14.41 -7.69
N LEU A 58 14.01 15.11 -8.27
CA LEU A 58 12.59 14.73 -8.18
C LEU A 58 12.32 13.45 -9.00
N THR A 59 12.90 13.36 -10.19
CA THR A 59 12.85 12.14 -11.02
C THR A 59 13.47 10.95 -10.27
N ALA A 60 14.64 11.14 -9.65
CA ALA A 60 15.29 10.09 -8.86
C ALA A 60 14.45 9.63 -7.65
N LEU A 61 13.80 10.57 -6.94
CA LEU A 61 12.91 10.23 -5.82
C LEU A 61 11.64 9.51 -6.30
N MET A 62 11.10 9.88 -7.47
CA MET A 62 9.97 9.20 -8.09
C MET A 62 10.33 7.76 -8.48
N ASP A 63 11.48 7.55 -9.11
CA ASP A 63 11.96 6.21 -9.46
C ASP A 63 12.20 5.35 -8.20
N GLN A 64 12.74 5.92 -7.13
CA GLN A 64 12.88 5.22 -5.86
C GLN A 64 11.52 4.83 -5.26
N LEU A 65 10.54 5.73 -5.30
CA LEU A 65 9.17 5.45 -4.84
C LEU A 65 8.55 4.32 -5.66
N ARG A 66 8.69 4.36 -6.99
CA ARG A 66 8.17 3.35 -7.91
C ARG A 66 8.84 1.98 -7.72
N SER A 67 10.16 1.95 -7.50
CA SER A 67 10.87 0.71 -7.20
C SER A 67 10.41 0.09 -5.88
N ARG A 68 10.32 0.89 -4.81
CA ARG A 68 9.84 0.42 -3.50
C ARG A 68 8.39 -0.06 -3.57
N TRP A 69 7.57 0.61 -4.38
CA TRP A 69 6.19 0.20 -4.65
C TRP A 69 6.12 -1.14 -5.39
N ALA A 70 6.95 -1.34 -6.42
CA ALA A 70 7.00 -2.60 -7.15
C ALA A 70 7.46 -3.77 -6.27
N ASP A 71 8.48 -3.58 -5.44
CA ASP A 71 8.97 -4.61 -4.51
C ASP A 71 7.93 -4.94 -3.44
N THR A 72 7.27 -3.91 -2.91
CA THR A 72 6.14 -4.06 -2.01
C THR A 72 5.02 -4.89 -2.62
N ARG A 73 4.61 -4.57 -3.86
CA ARG A 73 3.52 -5.26 -4.53
C ARG A 73 3.85 -6.74 -4.73
N ARG A 74 5.08 -7.06 -5.13
CA ARG A 74 5.55 -8.45 -5.23
C ARG A 74 5.51 -9.16 -3.88
N GLN A 75 6.03 -8.52 -2.84
CA GLN A 75 5.98 -9.09 -1.49
C GLN A 75 4.54 -9.34 -1.03
N PHE A 76 3.59 -8.46 -1.37
CA PHE A 76 2.19 -8.71 -1.08
C PHE A 76 1.63 -9.88 -1.86
N GLU A 77 1.87 -9.97 -3.17
CA GLU A 77 1.42 -11.07 -4.02
C GLU A 77 1.98 -12.42 -3.51
N ASP A 78 3.23 -12.45 -3.05
CA ASP A 78 3.88 -13.64 -2.49
C ASP A 78 3.45 -13.95 -1.04
N THR A 79 3.13 -12.93 -0.23
CA THR A 79 2.94 -13.04 1.23
C THR A 79 1.46 -12.95 1.67
N ILE A 80 0.49 -13.06 0.75
CA ILE A 80 -0.95 -13.15 1.07
C ILE A 80 -1.27 -14.27 2.09
N SER A 81 -0.34 -15.20 2.36
CA SER A 81 -0.47 -16.23 3.38
C SER A 81 0.09 -15.89 4.78
N THR A 82 0.81 -14.77 4.99
CA THR A 82 1.43 -14.41 6.28
C THR A 82 1.03 -13.01 6.74
N ALA A 83 -0.23 -12.94 7.20
CA ALA A 83 -0.86 -12.05 8.18
C ALA A 83 -0.19 -10.70 8.54
N SER A 84 -0.87 -9.61 8.15
CA SER A 84 -0.92 -8.25 8.72
C SER A 84 0.36 -7.44 8.96
N THR A 85 1.44 -7.99 9.51
CA THR A 85 2.62 -7.19 9.93
C THR A 85 3.42 -6.62 8.74
N VAL A 86 3.43 -7.35 7.62
CA VAL A 86 4.08 -6.90 6.38
C VAL A 86 3.31 -5.72 5.79
N ALA A 87 1.98 -5.73 5.88
CA ALA A 87 1.15 -4.67 5.32
C ALA A 87 1.39 -3.31 5.99
N ASP A 88 1.49 -3.30 7.33
CA ASP A 88 1.75 -2.06 8.08
C ASP A 88 3.16 -1.52 7.84
N THR A 89 4.17 -2.39 7.84
CA THR A 89 5.57 -1.98 7.60
C THR A 89 5.74 -1.38 6.22
N VAL A 90 5.13 -2.01 5.22
CA VAL A 90 5.08 -1.52 3.85
C VAL A 90 4.37 -0.17 3.77
N ARG A 91 3.19 -0.06 4.38
CA ARG A 91 2.41 1.18 4.38
C ARG A 91 3.24 2.33 4.95
N THR A 92 3.92 2.12 6.09
CA THR A 92 4.80 3.13 6.69
C THR A 92 5.98 3.48 5.78
N GLY A 93 6.60 2.49 5.12
CA GLY A 93 7.70 2.72 4.18
C GLY A 93 7.30 3.59 2.98
N LEU A 94 6.09 3.36 2.45
CA LEU A 94 5.53 4.15 1.34
C LEU A 94 5.07 5.54 1.78
N GLU A 95 4.45 5.68 2.95
CA GLU A 95 4.08 6.98 3.52
C GLU A 95 5.31 7.87 3.70
N ASN A 96 6.42 7.32 4.21
CA ASN A 96 7.67 8.06 4.36
C ASN A 96 8.25 8.50 3.02
N ALA A 97 8.32 7.60 2.03
CA ALA A 97 8.83 7.94 0.70
C ALA A 97 7.96 9.00 -0.01
N PHE A 98 6.63 8.93 0.16
CA PHE A 98 5.70 9.95 -0.33
C PHE A 98 5.93 11.30 0.34
N ASN A 99 6.15 11.31 1.66
CA ASN A 99 6.43 12.54 2.42
C ASN A 99 7.75 13.19 1.99
N ASP A 100 8.79 12.40 1.74
CA ASP A 100 10.08 12.88 1.24
C ASP A 100 9.93 13.52 -0.14
N LEU A 101 9.17 12.91 -1.04
CA LEU A 101 8.87 13.47 -2.37
C LEU A 101 8.10 14.79 -2.27
N ARG A 102 7.06 14.84 -1.42
CA ARG A 102 6.25 16.05 -1.21
C ARG A 102 7.10 17.18 -0.63
N LYS A 103 8.01 16.88 0.29
CA LYS A 103 8.93 17.87 0.86
C LYS A 103 9.89 18.41 -0.21
N ALA A 104 10.48 17.53 -1.02
CA ALA A 104 11.35 17.93 -2.12
C ALA A 104 10.61 18.81 -3.16
N LEU A 105 9.35 18.51 -3.46
CA LEU A 105 8.50 19.34 -4.33
C LEU A 105 8.26 20.74 -3.76
N LEU A 106 7.94 20.83 -2.46
CA LEU A 106 7.75 22.12 -1.79
C LEU A 106 9.04 22.94 -1.73
N GLU A 107 10.18 22.31 -1.48
CA GLU A 107 11.50 22.96 -1.47
C GLU A 107 11.88 23.47 -2.88
N SER A 108 11.59 22.71 -3.93
CA SER A 108 11.78 23.12 -5.33
C SER A 108 10.92 24.34 -5.65
N LYS A 109 9.64 24.32 -5.28
CA LYS A 109 8.72 25.44 -5.51
C LYS A 109 9.15 26.71 -4.78
N ASN A 110 9.60 26.61 -3.53
CA ASN A 110 10.07 27.76 -2.76
C ASN A 110 11.36 28.39 -3.32
N LYS A 111 12.21 27.63 -4.03
CA LYS A 111 13.41 28.17 -4.68
C LYS A 111 13.12 28.91 -5.99
N LEU A 112 11.93 28.72 -6.57
CA LEU A 112 11.48 29.34 -7.82
C LEU A 112 10.73 30.67 -7.58
N THR A 113 10.41 31.02 -6.33
CA THR A 113 9.84 32.32 -5.89
C THR A 113 10.87 33.15 -5.17
#